data_AF-A0A0F9EVY9-F1
#
_entry.id   AF-A0A0F9EVY9-F1
#
_cell.length_a   1.000
_cell.length_b   1.000
_cell.length_c   1.000
_cell.angle_alpha   90.00
_cell.angle_beta   90.00
_cell.angle_gamma   90.00
#
_symmetry.space_group_name_H-M   'P 1'
#
loop_
_entity.id
_entity.type
_entity.pdbx_description
1 polymer ?
#
loop_
_entity_poly.entity_id
_entity_poly.type
_entity_poly.pdbx_seq_one_letter_code
_entity_poly.pdbx_strand_id
1 'polypeptide(L)'
;MPQIIIKRADGGVSIGPFKGDPGVTFEKWKGVARPSELPATYRVSDTAVVRPANRVFRNAWTDDVAGLQIDVNMDKARGLKLAFIRAERDAKLDLTDVDVLRLDGNTVSPELRAKRQALRDIPTVVQPDLDAIETPEELEAYEPAWP
;
A
#
# COMPACT_ATOMS: atom_id res chain seq x y z
N MET A 1 -21.51 16.52 6.12
CA MET A 1 -22.17 15.20 6.03
C MET A 1 -21.49 14.30 7.03
N PRO A 2 -22.25 13.64 7.91
CA PRO A 2 -21.69 12.76 8.93
C PRO A 2 -21.01 11.54 8.27
N GLN A 3 -19.90 11.11 8.84
CA GLN A 3 -19.08 10.01 8.35
C GLN A 3 -18.92 8.94 9.43
N ILE A 4 -18.92 7.68 8.99
CA ILE A 4 -18.59 6.54 9.82
C ILE A 4 -17.14 6.15 9.52
N ILE A 5 -16.39 5.93 10.59
CA ILE A 5 -14.97 5.56 10.56
C ILE A 5 -14.90 4.20 11.21
N ILE A 6 -14.59 3.20 10.41
CA ILE A 6 -14.59 1.79 10.79
C ILE A 6 -13.13 1.36 10.89
N LYS A 7 -12.70 0.97 12.10
CA LYS A 7 -11.43 0.30 12.31
C LYS A 7 -11.58 -1.17 11.95
N ARG A 8 -10.77 -1.65 11.01
CA ARG A 8 -10.70 -3.04 10.60
C ARG A 8 -9.81 -3.84 11.55
N ALA A 9 -10.01 -5.16 11.60
CA ALA A 9 -9.19 -6.07 12.41
C ALA A 9 -7.71 -6.07 11.99
N ASP A 10 -7.41 -5.78 10.73
CA ASP A 10 -6.05 -5.58 10.23
C ASP A 10 -5.38 -4.28 10.75
N GLY A 11 -6.11 -3.43 11.49
CA GLY A 11 -5.67 -2.14 12.01
C GLY A 11 -5.76 -1.00 11.00
N GLY A 12 -6.31 -1.22 9.80
CA GLY A 12 -6.59 -0.19 8.81
C GLY A 12 -7.96 0.47 9.00
N VAL A 13 -8.21 1.58 8.30
CA VAL A 13 -9.46 2.34 8.47
C VAL A 13 -10.26 2.44 7.17
N SER A 14 -11.57 2.25 7.30
CA SER A 14 -12.56 2.48 6.25
C SER A 14 -13.43 3.67 6.62
N ILE A 15 -13.46 4.68 5.74
CA ILE A 15 -14.23 5.92 5.93
C ILE A 15 -15.28 6.02 4.85
N GLY A 16 -16.53 6.18 5.26
CA GLY A 16 -17.66 6.29 4.34
C GLY A 16 -18.73 7.26 4.85
N PRO A 17 -19.52 7.86 3.94
CA PRO A 17 -20.77 8.47 4.34
C PRO A 17 -21.72 7.38 4.86
N PHE A 18 -22.53 7.72 5.86
CA PHE A 18 -23.64 6.86 6.28
C PHE A 18 -24.93 7.67 6.35
N LYS A 19 -26.06 6.97 6.25
CA LYS A 19 -27.39 7.55 6.36
C LYS A 19 -28.21 6.69 7.31
N GLY A 20 -28.78 7.32 8.34
CA GLY A 20 -29.52 6.64 9.39
C GLY A 20 -28.61 6.18 10.53
N ASP A 21 -28.88 5.01 11.09
CA ASP A 21 -28.16 4.49 12.26
C ASP A 21 -26.75 3.95 11.87
N PRO A 22 -25.67 4.45 12.50
CA PRO A 22 -24.32 3.97 12.25
C PRO A 22 -24.13 2.48 12.64
N GLY A 23 -24.86 1.97 13.63
CA GLY A 23 -24.82 0.56 14.03
C GLY A 23 -25.34 -0.39 12.96
N VAL A 24 -26.39 0.00 12.24
CA VAL A 24 -26.91 -0.77 11.09
C VAL A 24 -25.90 -0.80 9.94
N THR A 25 -25.19 0.31 9.74
CA THR A 25 -24.13 0.40 8.71
C THR A 25 -22.94 -0.50 9.08
N PHE A 26 -22.56 -0.52 10.36
CA PHE A 26 -21.51 -1.38 10.88
C PHE A 26 -21.85 -2.87 10.78
N GLU A 27 -23.08 -3.27 11.11
CA GLU A 27 -23.52 -4.66 10.98
C GLU A 27 -23.59 -5.13 9.52
N LYS A 28 -24.07 -4.27 8.60
CA LYS A 28 -24.00 -4.56 7.15
C LYS A 28 -22.57 -4.81 6.69
N TRP A 29 -21.61 -4.07 7.24
CA TRP A 29 -20.19 -4.26 6.93
C TRP A 29 -19.67 -5.62 7.40
N LYS A 30 -20.06 -6.09 8.59
CA LYS A 30 -19.68 -7.44 9.06
C LYS A 30 -20.15 -8.55 8.13
N GLY A 31 -21.33 -8.41 7.54
CA GLY A 31 -21.91 -9.42 6.65
C GLY A 31 -21.25 -9.53 5.27
N VAL A 32 -20.47 -8.52 4.85
CA VAL A 32 -19.87 -8.44 3.51
C VAL A 32 -18.33 -8.46 3.57
N ALA A 33 -17.74 -8.16 4.73
CA ALA A 33 -16.30 -8.10 4.89
C ALA A 33 -15.64 -9.49 4.89
N ARG A 34 -14.43 -9.57 4.34
CA ARG A 34 -13.56 -10.76 4.50
C ARG A 34 -13.16 -10.89 5.98
N PRO A 35 -12.81 -12.09 6.46
CA PRO A 35 -12.39 -12.31 7.86
C PRO A 35 -11.30 -11.34 8.35
N SER A 36 -10.34 -10.97 7.49
CA SER A 36 -9.26 -10.03 7.80
C SER A 36 -9.69 -8.55 7.83
N GLU A 37 -10.81 -8.21 7.20
CA GLU A 37 -11.37 -6.86 7.11
C GLU A 37 -12.56 -6.68 8.06
N LEU A 38 -12.81 -7.67 8.92
CA LEU A 38 -13.91 -7.61 9.87
C LEU A 38 -13.79 -6.34 10.71
N PRO A 39 -14.88 -5.58 10.82
CA PRO A 39 -14.84 -4.31 11.51
C PRO A 39 -14.73 -4.58 13.02
N ALA A 40 -13.66 -4.09 13.64
CA ALA A 40 -13.37 -4.28 15.06
C ALA A 40 -14.16 -3.27 15.90
N THR A 41 -14.08 -1.99 15.54
CA THR A 41 -14.79 -0.90 16.20
C THR A 41 -15.16 0.18 15.18
N TYR A 42 -16.09 1.05 15.53
CA TYR A 42 -16.42 2.22 14.72
C TYR A 42 -16.57 3.46 15.58
N ARG A 43 -16.33 4.62 14.98
CA ARG A 43 -16.73 5.92 15.52
C ARG A 43 -17.46 6.73 14.46
N VAL A 44 -18.27 7.67 14.93
CA VAL A 44 -18.98 8.62 14.09
C VAL A 44 -18.32 9.97 14.20
N SER A 45 -18.20 10.67 13.09
CA SER A 45 -17.85 12.09 13.07
C SER A 45 -18.94 12.86 12.34
N ASP A 46 -19.47 13.89 12.98
CA ASP A 46 -20.47 14.78 12.36
C ASP A 46 -19.84 15.69 11.30
N THR A 47 -18.53 15.91 11.42
CA THR A 47 -17.68 16.66 10.50
C THR A 47 -16.94 15.70 9.59
N ALA A 48 -16.65 16.13 8.35
CA ALA A 48 -15.81 15.34 7.47
C ALA A 48 -14.39 15.23 8.05
N VAL A 49 -13.87 14.01 8.19
CA VAL A 49 -12.49 13.83 8.62
C VAL A 49 -11.51 14.25 7.53
N VAL A 50 -10.43 14.88 7.96
CA VAL A 50 -9.29 15.23 7.13
C VAL A 50 -8.54 13.95 6.80
N ARG A 51 -8.46 13.67 5.50
CA ARG A 51 -7.78 12.50 4.96
C ARG A 51 -6.38 12.92 4.52
N PRO A 52 -5.39 12.02 4.60
CA PRO A 52 -4.13 12.22 3.90
C PRO A 52 -4.39 12.58 2.43
N ALA A 53 -3.68 13.59 1.92
CA ALA A 53 -3.87 14.09 0.57
C ALA A 53 -3.73 12.96 -0.46
N ASN A 54 -2.77 12.07 -0.23
CA ASN A 54 -2.56 10.90 -1.05
C ASN A 54 -3.36 9.67 -0.59
N ARG A 55 -4.00 9.01 -1.57
CA ARG A 55 -4.79 7.79 -1.41
C ARG A 55 -4.03 6.49 -1.75
N VAL A 56 -2.80 6.56 -2.23
CA VAL A 56 -1.96 5.38 -2.55
C VAL A 56 -1.80 4.47 -1.32
N PHE A 57 -1.58 5.07 -0.15
CA PHE A 57 -1.41 4.33 1.12
C PHE A 57 -2.70 4.19 1.93
N ARG A 58 -3.88 4.18 1.29
CA ARG A 58 -5.17 4.04 2.00
C ARG A 58 -5.24 2.81 2.91
N ASN A 59 -4.57 1.73 2.54
CA ASN A 59 -4.52 0.51 3.35
C ASN A 59 -3.63 0.64 4.60
N ALA A 60 -2.80 1.68 4.68
CA ALA A 60 -1.99 2.03 5.84
C ALA A 60 -2.65 3.09 6.73
N TRP A 61 -3.83 3.62 6.38
CA TRP A 61 -4.52 4.61 7.19
C TRP A 61 -4.99 4.02 8.51
N THR A 62 -4.68 4.69 9.61
CA THR A 62 -5.06 4.33 10.97
C THR A 62 -5.83 5.47 11.64
N ASP A 63 -6.51 5.14 12.73
CA ASP A 63 -7.32 6.10 13.51
C ASP A 63 -6.93 5.94 14.98
N ASP A 64 -5.62 5.94 15.24
CA ASP A 64 -5.09 5.60 16.56
C ASP A 64 -5.48 6.65 17.60
N VAL A 65 -5.51 7.92 17.19
CA VAL A 65 -6.05 9.03 17.96
C VAL A 65 -7.43 9.40 17.43
N ALA A 66 -8.46 9.29 18.29
CA ALA A 66 -9.82 9.69 17.92
C ALA A 66 -9.88 11.21 17.69
N GLY A 67 -9.70 11.65 16.44
CA GLY A 67 -9.63 13.05 16.05
C GLY A 67 -10.31 13.36 14.73
N LEU A 68 -10.07 14.55 14.19
CA LEU A 68 -10.52 14.90 12.84
C LEU A 68 -9.51 14.45 11.77
N GLN A 69 -8.27 14.20 12.16
CA GLN A 69 -7.19 13.79 11.27
C GLN A 69 -7.05 12.27 11.31
N ILE A 70 -6.84 11.67 10.13
CA ILE A 70 -6.56 10.25 9.97
C ILE A 70 -5.05 10.08 9.86
N ASP A 71 -4.51 9.17 10.65
CA ASP A 71 -3.08 8.88 10.72
C ASP A 71 -2.67 7.92 9.60
N VAL A 72 -1.38 7.87 9.31
CA VAL A 72 -0.79 6.90 8.38
C VAL A 72 0.23 6.08 9.15
N ASN A 73 0.02 4.77 9.20
CA ASN A 73 1.02 3.86 9.74
C ASN A 73 2.16 3.72 8.73
N MET A 74 3.31 4.34 9.05
CA MET A 74 4.47 4.36 8.17
C MET A 74 5.05 2.97 7.90
N ASP A 75 5.02 2.05 8.85
CA ASP A 75 5.52 0.68 8.64
C ASP A 75 4.68 -0.06 7.60
N LYS A 76 3.36 0.06 7.68
CA LYS A 76 2.45 -0.47 6.66
C LYS A 76 2.62 0.24 5.32
N ALA A 77 2.81 1.56 5.33
CA ALA A 77 3.02 2.33 4.11
C ALA A 77 4.31 1.90 3.39
N ARG A 78 5.42 1.72 4.13
CA ARG A 78 6.70 1.19 3.61
C ARG A 78 6.52 -0.20 3.04
N GLY A 79 5.80 -1.08 3.74
CA GLY A 79 5.47 -2.40 3.25
C GLY A 79 4.67 -2.38 1.93
N LEU A 80 3.71 -1.47 1.80
CA LEU A 80 2.95 -1.28 0.55
C LEU A 80 3.84 -0.71 -0.57
N LYS A 81 4.70 0.27 -0.28
CA LYS A 81 5.64 0.82 -1.26
C LYS A 81 6.60 -0.26 -1.78
N LEU A 82 7.12 -1.09 -0.88
CA LEU A 82 7.96 -2.22 -1.24
C LEU A 82 7.20 -3.25 -2.10
N ALA A 83 5.92 -3.49 -1.82
CA ALA A 83 5.08 -4.35 -2.66
C ALA A 83 4.89 -3.78 -4.07
N PHE A 84 4.70 -2.46 -4.21
CA PHE A 84 4.66 -1.81 -5.52
C PHE A 84 6.00 -1.94 -6.27
N ILE A 85 7.13 -1.70 -5.59
CA ILE A 85 8.46 -1.88 -6.19
C ILE A 85 8.67 -3.33 -6.64
N ARG A 86 8.23 -4.31 -5.85
CA ARG A 86 8.32 -5.73 -6.23
C ARG A 86 7.47 -6.03 -7.46
N ALA A 87 6.27 -5.47 -7.56
CA ALA A 87 5.41 -5.65 -8.73
C ALA A 87 6.03 -5.02 -10.00
N GLU A 88 6.61 -3.82 -9.89
CA GLU A 88 7.32 -3.18 -11.01
C GLU A 88 8.58 -3.96 -11.41
N ARG A 89 9.33 -4.47 -10.43
CA ARG A 89 10.47 -5.36 -10.67
C ARG A 89 10.04 -6.60 -11.44
N ASP A 90 8.95 -7.25 -11.03
CA ASP A 90 8.46 -8.47 -11.68
C ASP A 90 8.06 -8.18 -13.12
N ALA A 91 7.38 -7.07 -13.39
CA ALA A 91 7.08 -6.62 -14.75
C ALA A 91 8.36 -6.37 -15.58
N LYS A 92 9.41 -5.78 -14.99
CA LYS A 92 10.70 -5.58 -15.68
C LYS A 92 11.45 -6.89 -15.93
N LEU A 93 11.37 -7.84 -15.00
CA LEU A 93 11.95 -9.17 -15.18
C LEU A 93 11.25 -9.92 -16.32
N ASP A 94 9.92 -9.86 -16.38
CA ASP A 94 9.13 -10.47 -17.45
C ASP A 94 9.50 -9.89 -18.83
N LEU A 95 9.71 -8.58 -18.92
CA LEU A 95 10.20 -7.94 -20.16
C LEU A 95 11.58 -8.46 -20.57
N THR A 96 12.51 -8.60 -19.62
CA THR A 96 13.83 -9.16 -19.94
C THR A 96 13.78 -10.63 -20.35
N ASP A 97 12.78 -11.38 -19.92
CA ASP A 97 12.59 -12.78 -20.32
C ASP A 97 12.13 -12.88 -21.79
N VAL A 98 11.35 -11.91 -22.29
CA VAL A 98 11.02 -11.78 -23.72
C VAL A 98 12.27 -11.51 -24.55
N ASP A 99 13.18 -10.66 -24.06
CA ASP A 99 14.44 -10.36 -24.75
C ASP A 99 15.37 -11.59 -24.81
N VAL A 100 15.41 -12.39 -23.74
CA VAL A 100 16.13 -13.69 -23.72
C VAL A 100 15.55 -14.67 -24.73
N LEU A 101 14.22 -14.77 -24.82
CA LEU A 101 13.55 -15.68 -25.76
C LEU A 101 13.77 -15.29 -27.22
N ARG A 102 13.98 -13.99 -27.50
CA ARG A 102 14.26 -13.48 -28.85
C ARG A 102 15.70 -13.71 -29.32
N LEU A 103 16.63 -13.94 -28.38
CA LEU A 103 18.00 -14.36 -28.67
C LEU A 103 17.98 -15.86 -29.01
N ASP A 104 17.77 -16.17 -30.29
CA ASP A 104 17.71 -17.52 -30.90
C ASP A 104 18.99 -18.40 -30.75
N GLY A 105 19.82 -18.21 -29.73
CA GLY A 105 21.11 -18.88 -29.61
C GLY A 105 21.66 -18.91 -28.18
N ASN A 106 21.04 -19.75 -27.32
CA ASN A 106 21.56 -20.46 -26.13
C ASN A 106 22.59 -19.80 -25.18
N THR A 107 22.84 -18.51 -25.27
CA THR A 107 23.79 -17.78 -24.44
C THR A 107 23.21 -16.43 -24.09
N VAL A 108 22.56 -16.37 -22.93
CA VAL A 108 22.21 -15.10 -22.28
C VAL A 108 23.51 -14.31 -22.09
N SER A 109 23.58 -13.09 -22.62
CA SER A 109 24.78 -12.25 -22.47
C SER A 109 25.09 -12.04 -20.98
N PRO A 110 26.38 -11.91 -20.60
CA PRO A 110 26.75 -11.57 -19.23
C PRO A 110 26.07 -10.30 -18.71
N GLU A 111 25.85 -9.32 -19.60
CA GLU A 111 25.16 -8.06 -19.31
C GLU A 111 23.69 -8.28 -18.92
N LEU A 112 22.97 -9.13 -19.66
CA LEU A 112 21.56 -9.41 -19.37
C LEU A 112 21.41 -10.23 -18.08
N ARG A 113 22.37 -11.12 -17.78
CA ARG A 113 22.42 -11.82 -16.48
C ARG A 113 22.66 -10.84 -15.33
N ALA A 114 23.61 -9.93 -15.48
CA ALA A 114 23.89 -8.90 -14.49
C ALA A 114 22.68 -7.99 -14.25
N LYS A 115 21.99 -7.58 -15.32
CA LYS A 115 20.77 -6.76 -15.22
C LYS A 115 19.64 -7.47 -14.47
N ARG A 116 19.38 -8.74 -14.79
CA ARG A 116 18.35 -9.53 -14.08
C ARG A 116 18.70 -9.75 -12.61
N GLN A 117 19.97 -9.94 -12.29
CA GLN A 117 20.43 -10.04 -10.90
C GLN A 117 20.23 -8.70 -10.17
N ALA A 118 20.64 -7.59 -10.77
CA ALA A 118 20.42 -6.26 -10.22
C ALA A 118 18.94 -5.98 -9.94
N LEU A 119 18.03 -6.33 -10.87
CA LEU A 119 16.58 -6.22 -10.66
C LEU A 119 16.11 -7.05 -9.45
N ARG A 120 16.61 -8.27 -9.28
CA ARG A 120 16.26 -9.13 -8.14
C ARG A 120 16.74 -8.58 -6.80
N ASP A 121 17.87 -7.88 -6.81
CA ASP A 121 18.48 -7.31 -5.62
C ASP A 121 17.85 -5.97 -5.20
N ILE A 122 17.10 -5.31 -6.09
CA ILE A 122 16.42 -4.02 -5.82
C ILE A 122 15.68 -3.98 -4.47
N PRO A 123 14.80 -4.93 -4.11
CA PRO A 123 14.07 -4.86 -2.84
C PRO A 123 14.97 -4.82 -1.60
N THR A 124 16.15 -5.43 -1.66
CA THR A 124 17.12 -5.40 -0.56
C THR A 124 17.90 -4.09 -0.56
N VAL A 125 18.25 -3.58 -1.74
CA VAL A 125 18.99 -2.32 -1.91
C VAL A 125 18.18 -1.12 -1.46
N VAL A 126 16.87 -1.10 -1.72
CA VAL A 126 15.99 0.04 -1.43
C VAL A 126 15.42 0.02 -0.01
N GLN A 127 15.51 -1.12 0.69
CA GLN A 127 14.93 -1.25 2.04
C GLN A 127 15.48 -0.20 3.03
N PRO A 128 16.80 0.07 3.10
CA PRO A 128 17.32 1.10 4.00
C PRO A 128 16.81 2.51 3.67
N ASP A 129 16.63 2.83 2.39
CA ASP A 129 16.09 4.13 1.96
C ASP A 129 14.63 4.27 2.39
N LEU A 130 13.81 3.22 2.21
CA LEU A 130 12.41 3.21 2.64
C LEU A 130 12.26 3.33 4.16
N ASP A 131 13.17 2.70 4.92
CA ASP A 131 13.18 2.76 6.38
C ASP A 131 13.55 4.16 6.89
N ALA A 132 14.38 4.90 6.14
CA ALA A 132 14.78 6.27 6.46
C ALA A 132 13.68 7.31 6.16
N ILE A 133 12.69 7.00 5.32
CA ILE A 133 11.60 7.93 4.98
C ILE A 133 10.59 7.98 6.13
N GLU A 134 10.34 9.19 6.64
CA GLU A 134 9.43 9.42 7.77
C GLU A 134 8.06 9.95 7.36
N THR A 135 7.93 10.46 6.13
CA THR A 135 6.67 11.05 5.65
C THR A 135 6.01 10.23 4.53
N PRO A 136 4.67 10.16 4.48
CA PRO A 136 3.97 9.47 3.40
C PRO A 136 4.21 10.11 2.02
N GLU A 137 4.47 11.42 1.98
CA GLU A 137 4.68 12.19 0.75
C GLU A 137 6.03 11.86 0.12
N GLU A 138 7.10 11.84 0.92
CA GLU A 138 8.42 11.38 0.48
C GLU A 138 8.39 9.90 0.07
N LEU A 139 7.61 9.08 0.77
CA LEU A 139 7.50 7.64 0.47
C LEU A 139 6.81 7.39 -0.86
N GLU A 140 5.81 8.20 -1.20
CA GLU A 140 5.18 8.18 -2.51
C GLU A 140 6.18 8.58 -3.60
N ALA A 141 6.87 9.70 -3.41
CA ALA A 141 7.82 10.26 -4.37
C ALA A 141 9.07 9.40 -4.57
N TYR A 142 9.37 8.48 -3.65
CA TYR A 142 10.52 7.60 -3.77
C TYR A 142 10.41 6.69 -5.00
N GLU A 143 11.39 6.78 -5.90
CA GLU A 143 11.56 5.87 -7.02
C GLU A 143 12.92 5.18 -6.90
N PRO A 144 12.97 3.84 -6.99
CA PRO A 144 14.23 3.13 -6.91
C PRO A 144 15.05 3.33 -8.20
N ALA A 145 16.37 3.36 -8.06
CA ALA A 145 17.27 3.41 -9.20
C ALA A 145 17.22 2.07 -9.96
N TRP A 146 16.54 2.06 -11.11
CA TRP A 146 16.39 0.85 -11.93
C TRP A 146 17.64 0.61 -12.81
N PRO A 147 18.14 -0.63 -12.90
CA PRO A 147 19.23 -1.03 -13.80
C PRO A 147 18.77 -1.25 -15.25
#